data_AF-A0AAV5LUW2-F1
#
_entry.id   AF-A0AAV5LUW2-F1
#
_cell.length_a   1.000
_cell.length_b   1.000
_cell.length_c   1.000
_cell.angle_alpha   90.00
_cell.angle_beta   90.00
_cell.angle_gamma   90.00
#
_symmetry.space_group_name_H-M   'P 1'
#
loop_
_entity.id
_entity.type
_entity.pdbx_description
1 polymer ?
#
loop_
_entity_poly.entity_id
_entity_poly.type
_entity_poly.pdbx_seq_one_letter_code
_entity_poly.pdbx_strand_id
1 'polypeptide(L)'
;MPFTTISRKILCKDVLSLFAFSSSPVSLSITIPTSVSYYKDDSLAISSHQTGEHGYIDYISFLVPNDSSLGTANCVGIARGFMHSLNGIKEGCDSLEATLLSVPEGYNCVDLSLYKENQIVLLLNESAAATESTGKSCMMIVQASDLPFVSISRSAIAFMDLNQLKDSIMHLQMENEKVRIIPHVAVAPLAVSASRGVACVFAARKRALVYILDEDEDEVSEAE
;
A
#
# COMPACT_ATOMS: atom_id res chain seq x y z
N MET A 1 31.59 22.14 10.14
CA MET A 1 30.12 22.06 10.20
C MET A 1 29.70 20.59 10.17
N PRO A 2 29.04 20.07 11.20
CA PRO A 2 28.70 18.64 11.30
C PRO A 2 27.80 18.14 10.15
N PHE A 3 26.87 18.98 9.67
CA PHE A 3 25.92 18.62 8.61
C PHE A 3 26.60 18.17 7.32
N THR A 4 27.58 18.93 6.81
CA THR A 4 28.29 18.58 5.56
C THR A 4 29.19 17.35 5.70
N THR A 5 29.69 17.10 6.91
CA THR A 5 30.46 15.88 7.21
C THR A 5 29.56 14.65 7.25
N ILE A 6 28.34 14.78 7.79
CA ILE A 6 27.38 13.66 7.86
C ILE A 6 26.76 13.41 6.49
N SER A 7 26.32 14.44 5.77
CA SER A 7 25.67 14.27 4.46
C SER A 7 26.58 13.59 3.43
N ARG A 8 27.88 13.90 3.43
CA ARG A 8 28.89 13.22 2.58
C ARG A 8 29.05 11.72 2.89
N LYS A 9 28.61 11.25 4.05
CA LYS A 9 28.62 9.83 4.42
C LYS A 9 27.33 9.10 4.02
N ILE A 10 26.27 9.83 3.63
CA ILE A 10 25.04 9.23 3.13
C ILE A 10 25.25 8.91 1.65
N LEU A 11 25.47 7.64 1.35
CA LEU A 11 25.62 7.14 0.00
C LEU A 11 24.33 6.43 -0.41
N CYS A 12 23.84 6.73 -1.62
CA CYS A 12 22.77 5.95 -2.23
C CYS A 12 23.33 4.56 -2.54
N LYS A 13 22.79 3.54 -1.88
CA LYS A 13 23.22 2.15 -2.07
C LYS A 13 22.42 1.44 -3.15
N ASP A 14 21.14 1.77 -3.25
CA ASP A 14 20.20 1.09 -4.13
C ASP A 14 19.08 2.05 -4.54
N VAL A 15 18.47 1.78 -5.69
CA VAL A 15 17.37 2.56 -6.28
C VAL A 15 16.35 1.60 -6.87
N LEU A 16 15.12 1.67 -6.37
CA LEU A 16 13.98 0.94 -6.93
C LEU A 16 13.07 1.89 -7.71
N SER A 17 12.98 1.67 -9.03
CA SER A 17 12.03 2.39 -9.88
C SER A 17 10.66 1.70 -9.82
N LEU A 18 9.64 2.37 -9.29
CA LEU A 18 8.32 1.76 -9.08
C LEU A 18 7.51 1.58 -10.38
N PHE A 19 7.57 2.55 -11.29
CA PHE A 19 6.92 2.49 -12.60
C PHE A 19 7.51 3.55 -13.53
N ALA A 20 7.31 3.36 -14.83
CA ALA A 20 7.65 4.36 -15.84
C ALA A 20 6.40 5.17 -16.22
N PHE A 21 6.56 6.48 -16.40
CA PHE A 21 5.52 7.30 -17.02
C PHE A 21 5.72 7.34 -18.53
N SER A 22 4.68 6.99 -19.29
CA SER A 22 4.63 7.37 -20.70
C SER A 22 4.53 8.89 -20.79
N SER A 23 5.46 9.55 -21.47
CA SER A 23 5.53 11.01 -21.57
C SER A 23 4.37 11.55 -22.42
N SER A 24 3.20 11.74 -21.81
CA SER A 24 2.06 12.43 -22.41
C SER A 24 2.04 13.90 -21.99
N PRO A 25 1.79 14.86 -22.92
CA PRO A 25 1.89 16.30 -22.66
C PRO A 25 0.83 16.86 -21.70
N VAL A 26 -0.13 16.05 -21.26
CA VAL A 26 -1.07 16.38 -20.17
C VAL A 26 -0.46 15.94 -18.83
N SER A 27 0.77 16.37 -18.56
CA SER A 27 1.42 16.19 -17.26
C SER A 27 0.80 17.16 -16.26
N LEU A 28 -0.43 16.85 -15.83
CA LEU A 28 -0.95 17.40 -14.58
C LEU A 28 -0.02 16.95 -13.45
N SER A 29 0.10 17.75 -12.40
CA SER A 29 0.77 17.37 -11.15
C SER A 29 0.02 16.21 -10.51
N ILE A 30 0.26 14.98 -10.98
CA ILE A 30 -0.33 13.78 -10.43
C ILE A 30 0.36 13.53 -9.09
N THR A 31 -0.37 13.76 -8.01
CA THR A 31 0.05 13.29 -6.68
C THR A 31 -0.31 11.81 -6.62
N ILE A 32 0.70 10.95 -6.49
CA ILE A 32 0.49 9.51 -6.40
C ILE A 32 0.47 9.12 -4.93
N PRO A 33 -0.66 8.65 -4.41
CA PRO A 33 -0.72 8.11 -3.05
C PRO A 33 0.35 7.04 -2.89
N THR A 34 1.24 7.27 -1.92
CA THR A 34 2.39 6.40 -1.63
C THR A 34 2.57 6.35 -0.13
N SER A 35 2.70 5.13 0.40
CA SER A 35 3.01 4.89 1.80
C SER A 35 4.30 4.08 1.89
N VAL A 36 5.22 4.52 2.75
CA VAL A 36 6.46 3.81 3.07
C VAL A 36 6.44 3.54 4.57
N SER A 37 6.66 2.29 4.95
CA SER A 37 6.56 1.87 6.35
C SER A 37 7.48 0.69 6.61
N TYR A 38 7.79 0.44 7.88
CA TYR A 38 8.59 -0.71 8.28
C TYR A 38 8.02 -1.28 9.59
N TYR A 39 7.99 -2.60 9.68
CA TYR A 39 7.51 -3.33 10.85
C TYR A 39 8.56 -4.32 11.31
N LYS A 40 8.55 -4.59 12.61
CA LYS A 40 9.32 -5.70 13.17
C LYS A 40 8.55 -6.98 12.87
N ASP A 41 9.17 -7.89 12.15
CA ASP A 41 8.63 -9.20 11.88
C ASP A 41 9.00 -10.15 13.03
N ASP A 42 8.04 -10.42 13.90
CA ASP A 42 8.24 -11.35 15.02
C ASP A 42 8.33 -12.81 14.56
N SER A 43 7.92 -13.15 13.34
CA SER A 43 8.06 -14.51 12.79
C SER A 43 9.52 -14.85 12.45
N LEU A 44 10.31 -13.86 12.02
CA LEU A 44 11.75 -13.97 11.79
C LEU A 44 12.57 -14.00 13.08
N ALA A 45 11.97 -13.64 14.23
CA ALA A 45 12.65 -13.69 15.52
C ALA A 45 12.88 -15.13 16.04
N ILE A 46 12.13 -16.12 15.51
CA ILE A 46 12.23 -17.53 15.92
C ILE A 46 13.38 -18.25 15.18
N SER A 47 13.76 -17.80 13.98
CA SER A 47 14.84 -18.42 13.19
C SER A 47 16.24 -17.87 13.54
N SER A 48 16.33 -16.68 14.14
CA SER A 48 17.59 -15.98 14.38
C SER A 48 18.13 -16.16 15.81
N HIS A 49 18.23 -17.40 16.30
CA HIS A 49 18.94 -17.68 17.56
C HIS A 49 20.47 -17.42 17.50
N GLN A 50 21.03 -16.89 16.40
CA GLN A 50 22.48 -16.71 16.23
C GLN A 50 22.95 -15.33 15.75
N THR A 51 22.06 -14.39 15.43
CA THR A 51 22.47 -13.01 15.05
C THR A 51 21.40 -12.05 15.55
N GLY A 52 21.77 -11.10 16.41
CA GLY A 52 20.87 -10.11 17.03
C GLY A 52 20.26 -9.09 16.06
N GLU A 53 20.01 -9.47 14.81
CA GLU A 53 19.26 -8.70 13.83
C GLU A 53 17.78 -9.01 14.04
N HIS A 54 17.07 -8.10 14.70
CA HIS A 54 15.61 -8.12 14.66
C HIS A 54 15.19 -7.98 13.20
N GLY A 55 14.48 -8.98 12.66
CA GLY A 55 14.00 -8.96 11.28
C GLY A 55 13.00 -7.82 11.13
N TYR A 56 13.37 -6.76 10.43
CA TYR A 56 12.44 -5.73 10.02
C TYR A 56 12.09 -5.95 8.55
N ILE A 57 10.81 -5.81 8.23
CA ILE A 57 10.33 -5.80 6.86
C ILE A 57 9.80 -4.41 6.53
N ASP A 58 10.35 -3.84 5.48
CA ASP A 58 9.86 -2.60 4.90
C ASP A 58 8.80 -2.90 3.84
N TYR A 59 7.86 -1.98 3.71
CA TYR A 59 6.80 -2.00 2.72
C TYR A 59 6.75 -0.64 2.01
N ILE A 60 6.60 -0.71 0.69
CA ILE A 60 6.35 0.44 -0.17
C ILE A 60 5.07 0.13 -0.93
N SER A 61 4.02 0.88 -0.66
CA SER A 61 2.74 0.73 -1.32
C SER A 61 2.37 2.01 -2.05
N PHE A 62 1.85 1.87 -3.26
CA PHE A 62 1.62 3.01 -4.15
C PHE A 62 0.47 2.74 -5.13
N LEU A 63 -0.23 3.80 -5.51
CA LEU A 63 -1.21 3.71 -6.59
C LEU A 63 -0.49 3.65 -7.95
N VAL A 64 -0.83 2.67 -8.78
CA VAL A 64 -0.31 2.58 -10.15
C VAL A 64 -1.05 3.59 -11.02
N PRO A 65 -0.35 4.48 -11.74
CA PRO A 65 -1.00 5.40 -12.67
C PRO A 65 -1.82 4.67 -13.73
N ASN A 66 -2.98 5.22 -14.05
CA ASN A 66 -3.84 4.70 -15.11
C ASN A 66 -3.20 4.93 -16.48
N ASP A 67 -2.33 4.01 -16.90
CA ASP A 67 -1.86 3.93 -18.29
C ASP A 67 -2.73 2.91 -19.03
N SER A 68 -3.50 3.39 -20.01
CA SER A 68 -4.38 2.57 -20.84
C SER A 68 -3.65 1.48 -21.61
N SER A 69 -2.33 1.60 -21.79
CA SER A 69 -1.50 0.58 -22.43
C SER A 69 -1.23 -0.65 -21.56
N LEU A 70 -1.34 -0.51 -20.23
CA LEU A 70 -0.95 -1.56 -19.30
C LEU A 70 -2.13 -2.48 -18.92
N GLY A 71 -3.37 -2.04 -19.12
CA GLY A 71 -4.56 -2.76 -18.65
C GLY A 71 -4.72 -2.79 -17.12
N THR A 72 -3.86 -2.08 -16.38
CA THR A 72 -3.81 -2.03 -14.92
C THR A 72 -4.48 -0.78 -14.38
N ALA A 73 -5.63 -0.40 -14.94
CA ALA A 73 -6.37 0.74 -14.41
C ALA A 73 -6.74 0.46 -12.95
N ASN A 74 -6.55 1.47 -12.09
CA ASN A 74 -6.95 1.44 -10.69
C ASN A 74 -6.35 0.27 -9.90
N CYS A 75 -5.04 0.06 -10.06
CA CYS A 75 -4.29 -0.96 -9.32
C CYS A 75 -3.38 -0.34 -8.26
N VAL A 76 -3.14 -1.08 -7.18
CA VAL A 76 -2.22 -0.72 -6.09
C VAL A 76 -1.03 -1.68 -6.13
N GLY A 77 0.18 -1.14 -6.27
CA GLY A 77 1.41 -1.90 -6.16
C GLY A 77 1.87 -1.94 -4.71
N ILE A 78 2.32 -3.11 -4.25
CA ILE A 78 2.93 -3.27 -2.92
C ILE A 78 4.24 -4.01 -3.11
N ALA A 79 5.35 -3.40 -2.71
CA ALA A 79 6.66 -4.04 -2.61
C ALA A 79 7.07 -4.19 -1.15
N ARG A 80 7.83 -5.23 -0.84
CA ARG A 80 8.38 -5.47 0.50
C ARG A 80 9.80 -6.03 0.46
N GLY A 81 10.53 -5.83 1.55
CA GLY A 81 11.86 -6.41 1.77
C GLY A 81 12.99 -5.71 1.01
N PHE A 82 12.83 -4.45 0.63
CA PHE A 82 13.90 -3.69 -0.03
C PHE A 82 15.12 -3.50 0.91
N MET A 83 14.90 -3.30 2.21
CA MET A 83 15.97 -3.05 3.18
C MET A 83 16.72 -4.30 3.68
N HIS A 84 16.15 -5.50 3.47
CA HIS A 84 16.64 -6.75 4.09
C HIS A 84 18.00 -7.26 3.54
N SER A 85 18.48 -6.74 2.41
CA SER A 85 19.68 -7.29 1.72
C SER A 85 21.02 -6.67 2.10
N LEU A 86 21.09 -5.87 3.16
CA LEU A 86 22.31 -5.11 3.46
C LEU A 86 23.41 -5.92 4.16
N ASN A 87 23.10 -7.07 4.78
CA ASN A 87 24.02 -7.80 5.67
C ASN A 87 24.20 -9.32 5.41
N GLY A 88 23.58 -9.95 4.39
CA GLY A 88 23.62 -11.40 4.23
C GLY A 88 24.38 -11.91 3.00
N ILE A 89 25.65 -12.30 3.13
CA ILE A 89 26.37 -13.18 2.16
C ILE A 89 25.93 -14.64 2.37
N LYS A 90 24.65 -14.90 2.62
CA LYS A 90 24.11 -16.24 2.80
C LYS A 90 22.92 -16.43 1.90
N GLU A 91 23.19 -17.10 0.79
CA GLU A 91 22.25 -17.64 -0.19
C GLU A 91 20.96 -18.13 0.50
N GLY A 92 19.84 -17.45 0.25
CA GLY A 92 18.53 -18.06 0.50
C GLY A 92 17.35 -17.14 0.87
N CYS A 93 17.56 -15.86 1.19
CA CYS A 93 16.44 -14.96 1.55
C CYS A 93 16.63 -13.52 1.02
N ASP A 94 16.92 -13.41 -0.28
CA ASP A 94 17.38 -12.18 -0.96
C ASP A 94 16.30 -11.45 -1.79
N SER A 95 15.08 -11.96 -1.88
CA SER A 95 14.12 -11.43 -2.85
C SER A 95 13.41 -10.19 -2.31
N LEU A 96 13.69 -9.05 -2.95
CA LEU A 96 12.67 -8.01 -3.08
C LEU A 96 11.42 -8.68 -3.63
N GLU A 97 10.27 -8.47 -3.01
CA GLU A 97 9.01 -9.04 -3.48
C GLU A 97 8.03 -7.93 -3.79
N ALA A 98 7.14 -8.15 -4.76
CA ALA A 98 5.97 -7.30 -4.91
C ALA A 98 4.74 -8.06 -5.36
N THR A 99 3.62 -7.38 -5.27
CA THR A 99 2.33 -7.83 -5.75
C THR A 99 1.54 -6.63 -6.28
N LEU A 100 0.55 -6.92 -7.13
CA LEU A 100 -0.32 -5.93 -7.74
C LEU A 100 -1.76 -6.27 -7.40
N LEU A 101 -2.46 -5.32 -6.78
CA LEU A 101 -3.86 -5.46 -6.39
C LEU A 101 -4.74 -4.66 -7.32
N SER A 102 -5.75 -5.29 -7.90
CA SER A 102 -6.81 -4.59 -8.62
C SER A 102 -7.91 -4.20 -7.63
N VAL A 103 -8.19 -2.90 -7.57
CA VAL A 103 -9.25 -2.34 -6.72
C VAL A 103 -10.62 -2.86 -7.21
N PRO A 104 -11.60 -3.11 -6.32
CA PRO A 104 -12.90 -3.64 -6.69
C PRO A 104 -13.60 -2.79 -7.76
N GLU A 105 -14.36 -3.46 -8.64
CA GLU A 105 -15.13 -2.79 -9.69
C GLU A 105 -16.11 -1.77 -9.09
N GLY A 106 -16.24 -0.62 -9.75
CA GLY A 106 -17.08 0.46 -9.25
C GLY A 106 -16.45 1.32 -8.16
N TYR A 107 -15.19 1.08 -7.77
CA TYR A 107 -14.46 1.92 -6.82
C TYR A 107 -13.19 2.50 -7.44
N ASN A 108 -12.62 3.54 -6.82
CA ASN A 108 -11.30 4.10 -7.11
C ASN A 108 -10.51 4.22 -5.81
N CYS A 109 -9.23 3.85 -5.83
CA CYS A 109 -8.36 4.07 -4.67
C CYS A 109 -7.95 5.54 -4.56
N VAL A 110 -8.18 6.11 -3.38
CA VAL A 110 -7.91 7.52 -3.04
C VAL A 110 -6.58 7.65 -2.32
N ASP A 111 -6.36 6.77 -1.35
CA ASP A 111 -5.15 6.73 -0.53
C ASP A 111 -5.02 5.36 0.12
N LEU A 112 -3.86 5.09 0.70
CA LEU A 112 -3.56 3.81 1.32
C LEU A 112 -2.47 3.97 2.38
N SER A 113 -2.52 3.15 3.42
CA SER A 113 -1.54 3.20 4.50
C SER A 113 -1.35 1.84 5.16
N LEU A 114 -0.13 1.54 5.57
CA LEU A 114 0.16 0.30 6.31
C LEU A 114 -0.24 0.46 7.78
N TYR A 115 -1.05 -0.48 8.26
CA TYR A 115 -1.53 -0.61 9.62
C TYR A 115 -0.79 -1.77 10.34
N LYS A 116 -1.23 -2.12 11.55
CA LYS A 116 -0.57 -3.14 12.38
C LYS A 116 -0.63 -4.54 11.74
N GLU A 117 0.26 -5.43 12.17
CA GLU A 117 0.16 -6.87 11.88
C GLU A 117 0.09 -7.21 10.37
N ASN A 118 0.86 -6.50 9.55
CA ASN A 118 0.90 -6.65 8.10
C ASN A 118 -0.43 -6.32 7.41
N GLN A 119 -1.31 -5.52 8.02
CA GLN A 119 -2.55 -5.07 7.40
C GLN A 119 -2.35 -3.77 6.63
N ILE A 120 -2.93 -3.66 5.44
CA ILE A 120 -2.92 -2.44 4.62
C ILE A 120 -4.34 -1.90 4.57
N VAL A 121 -4.51 -0.63 4.92
CA VAL A 121 -5.81 0.06 4.81
C VAL A 121 -5.84 0.81 3.50
N LEU A 122 -6.82 0.48 2.65
CA LEU A 122 -7.14 1.15 1.41
C LEU A 122 -8.33 2.07 1.64
N LEU A 123 -8.22 3.33 1.23
CA LEU A 123 -9.33 4.28 1.18
C LEU A 123 -9.88 4.32 -0.24
N LEU A 124 -11.14 3.94 -0.40
CA LEU A 124 -11.79 3.81 -1.70
C LEU A 124 -13.00 4.76 -1.82
N ASN A 125 -13.21 5.30 -3.01
CA ASN A 125 -14.41 6.05 -3.37
C ASN A 125 -15.19 5.31 -4.44
N GLU A 126 -16.51 5.30 -4.34
CA GLU A 126 -17.36 4.84 -5.43
C GLU A 126 -17.10 5.67 -6.71
N SER A 127 -16.97 4.97 -7.84
CA SER A 127 -16.69 5.55 -9.14
C SER A 127 -17.98 6.16 -9.72
N ALA A 128 -17.87 7.34 -10.32
CA ALA A 128 -19.01 8.05 -10.92
C ALA A 128 -19.68 7.29 -12.09
N ALA A 129 -19.07 6.20 -12.59
CA ALA A 129 -19.66 5.32 -13.60
C ALA A 129 -20.76 4.40 -13.03
N ALA A 130 -20.84 4.22 -11.70
CA ALA A 130 -21.92 3.49 -11.07
C ALA A 130 -23.20 4.34 -11.13
N THR A 131 -24.19 3.86 -11.88
CA THR A 131 -25.41 4.60 -12.29
C THR A 131 -26.35 4.98 -11.14
N GLU A 132 -26.05 4.59 -9.90
CA GLU A 132 -26.81 4.88 -8.67
C GLU A 132 -25.88 5.39 -7.54
N SER A 133 -24.70 5.95 -7.88
CA SER A 133 -23.69 6.27 -6.86
C SER A 133 -24.19 7.32 -5.87
N THR A 134 -24.20 6.96 -4.58
CA THR A 134 -24.54 7.88 -3.49
C THR A 134 -23.32 8.72 -3.08
N GLY A 135 -22.20 8.60 -3.80
CA GLY A 135 -20.93 9.23 -3.46
C GLY A 135 -20.38 8.66 -2.16
N LYS A 136 -20.56 7.36 -1.94
CA LYS A 136 -20.06 6.68 -0.74
C LYS A 136 -18.59 6.35 -0.90
N SER A 137 -17.92 6.25 0.24
CA SER A 137 -16.55 5.79 0.33
C SER A 137 -16.48 4.61 1.27
N CYS A 138 -15.36 3.91 1.27
CA CYS A 138 -15.11 2.91 2.29
C CYS A 138 -13.61 2.84 2.62
N MET A 139 -13.33 2.28 3.79
CA MET A 139 -12.01 1.75 4.11
C MET A 139 -12.07 0.24 3.96
N MET A 140 -11.08 -0.33 3.29
CA MET A 140 -10.88 -1.77 3.18
C MET A 140 -9.57 -2.12 3.86
N ILE A 141 -9.58 -3.11 4.75
CA ILE A 141 -8.36 -3.63 5.37
C ILE A 141 -8.01 -4.94 4.67
N VAL A 142 -6.81 -5.00 4.11
CA VAL A 142 -6.28 -6.15 3.37
C VAL A 142 -5.09 -6.73 4.14
N GLN A 143 -5.07 -8.05 4.29
CA GLN A 143 -3.98 -8.74 4.99
C GLN A 143 -2.81 -9.03 4.03
N ALA A 144 -1.65 -8.40 4.26
CA ALA A 144 -0.49 -8.56 3.38
C ALA A 144 0.15 -9.96 3.45
N SER A 145 -0.10 -10.77 4.48
CA SER A 145 0.37 -12.17 4.50
C SER A 145 -0.32 -13.04 3.46
N ASP A 146 -1.53 -12.65 3.05
CA ASP A 146 -2.39 -13.48 2.21
C ASP A 146 -2.25 -13.10 0.73
N LEU A 147 -1.46 -12.06 0.45
CA LEU A 147 -1.22 -11.57 -0.90
C LEU A 147 -0.19 -12.42 -1.64
N PRO A 148 -0.39 -12.66 -2.95
CA PRO A 148 0.52 -13.42 -3.79
C PRO A 148 1.73 -12.55 -4.15
N PHE A 149 2.69 -12.46 -3.24
CA PHE A 149 3.97 -11.82 -3.48
C PHE A 149 4.82 -12.67 -4.44
N VAL A 150 5.40 -12.02 -5.43
CA VAL A 150 6.37 -12.63 -6.35
C VAL A 150 7.73 -11.96 -6.20
N SER A 151 8.78 -12.76 -6.31
CA SER A 151 10.15 -12.27 -6.23
C SER A 151 10.52 -11.43 -7.45
N ILE A 152 11.10 -10.26 -7.21
CA ILE A 152 11.59 -9.33 -8.23
C ILE A 152 13.12 -9.32 -8.21
N SER A 153 13.71 -9.32 -9.40
CA SER A 153 15.15 -9.15 -9.56
C SER A 153 15.59 -7.72 -9.21
N ARG A 154 16.59 -7.59 -8.33
CA ARG A 154 17.18 -6.30 -7.89
C ARG A 154 18.17 -5.71 -8.89
N SER A 155 17.97 -5.90 -10.19
CA SER A 155 18.84 -5.30 -11.21
C SER A 155 18.81 -3.77 -11.07
N ALA A 156 19.97 -3.12 -10.94
CA ALA A 156 20.15 -1.71 -10.56
C ALA A 156 19.52 -0.67 -11.51
N ILE A 157 18.84 -1.10 -12.58
CA ILE A 157 18.17 -0.26 -13.57
C ILE A 157 16.80 -0.86 -13.96
N ALA A 158 16.39 -1.99 -13.37
CA ALA A 158 15.10 -2.58 -13.68
C ALA A 158 13.99 -1.79 -12.98
N PHE A 159 13.06 -1.27 -13.78
CA PHE A 159 11.73 -0.93 -13.29
C PHE A 159 11.17 -2.16 -12.58
N MET A 160 10.38 -1.97 -11.52
CA MET A 160 9.44 -2.99 -11.12
C MET A 160 8.67 -3.35 -12.38
N ASP A 161 8.91 -4.56 -12.90
CA ASP A 161 8.33 -4.96 -14.17
C ASP A 161 6.87 -5.24 -13.90
N LEU A 162 6.07 -4.18 -13.94
CA LEU A 162 4.63 -4.27 -13.76
C LEU A 162 4.04 -5.28 -14.76
N ASN A 163 4.69 -5.54 -15.90
CA ASN A 163 4.25 -6.58 -16.83
C ASN A 163 4.41 -7.99 -16.26
N GLN A 164 5.46 -8.28 -15.48
CA GLN A 164 5.58 -9.57 -14.77
C GLN A 164 4.49 -9.71 -13.70
N LEU A 165 4.08 -8.61 -13.08
CA LEU A 165 3.02 -8.60 -12.06
C LEU A 165 1.61 -8.67 -12.65
N LYS A 166 1.42 -8.39 -13.94
CA LYS A 166 0.10 -8.41 -14.58
C LYS A 166 -0.56 -9.78 -14.51
N ASP A 167 0.24 -10.82 -14.75
CA ASP A 167 -0.26 -12.18 -14.79
C ASP A 167 -0.61 -12.70 -13.38
N SER A 168 -0.17 -11.99 -12.34
CA SER A 168 -0.43 -12.31 -10.92
C SER A 168 -1.24 -11.22 -10.21
N ILE A 169 -2.05 -10.43 -10.94
CA ILE A 169 -2.93 -9.43 -10.32
C ILE A 169 -3.94 -10.14 -9.41
N MET A 170 -3.99 -9.72 -8.15
CA MET A 170 -5.03 -10.13 -7.23
C MET A 170 -6.20 -9.15 -7.29
N HIS A 171 -7.38 -9.65 -7.63
CA HIS A 171 -8.60 -8.85 -7.65
C HIS A 171 -9.21 -8.81 -6.26
N LEU A 172 -9.25 -7.61 -5.67
CA LEU A 172 -9.89 -7.40 -4.37
C LEU A 172 -11.41 -7.48 -4.53
N GLN A 173 -12.07 -8.10 -3.56
CA GLN A 173 -13.51 -8.22 -3.50
C GLN A 173 -14.00 -7.67 -2.16
N MET A 174 -15.06 -6.86 -2.20
CA MET A 174 -15.63 -6.24 -0.99
C MET A 174 -16.13 -7.26 0.02
N GLU A 175 -16.54 -8.44 -0.44
CA GLU A 175 -17.15 -9.50 0.38
C GLU A 175 -16.13 -10.30 1.21
N ASN A 176 -14.86 -10.31 0.80
CA ASN A 176 -13.83 -11.13 1.42
C ASN A 176 -13.01 -10.36 2.47
N GLU A 177 -13.06 -9.03 2.42
CA GLU A 177 -12.19 -8.16 3.22
C GLU A 177 -12.98 -7.42 4.31
N LYS A 178 -12.27 -6.95 5.34
CA LYS A 178 -12.90 -6.09 6.36
C LYS A 178 -13.14 -4.71 5.77
N VAL A 179 -14.40 -4.41 5.45
CA VAL A 179 -14.81 -3.14 4.84
C VAL A 179 -15.64 -2.31 5.82
N ARG A 180 -15.36 -1.00 5.87
CA ARG A 180 -16.13 -0.02 6.64
C ARG A 180 -16.63 1.09 5.75
N ILE A 181 -17.95 1.29 5.71
CA ILE A 181 -18.59 2.29 4.85
C ILE A 181 -18.45 3.68 5.46
N ILE A 182 -18.19 4.66 4.60
CA ILE A 182 -18.12 6.08 4.92
C ILE A 182 -19.25 6.76 4.14
N PRO A 183 -20.16 7.49 4.81
CA PRO A 183 -21.34 8.08 4.18
C PRO A 183 -21.04 9.30 3.28
N HIS A 184 -19.76 9.59 3.05
CA HIS A 184 -19.29 10.77 2.34
C HIS A 184 -18.10 10.42 1.46
N VAL A 185 -17.98 11.11 0.32
CA VAL A 185 -16.78 11.06 -0.52
C VAL A 185 -15.55 11.46 0.29
N ALA A 186 -14.60 10.54 0.35
CA ALA A 186 -13.35 10.69 1.04
C ALA A 186 -12.27 11.33 0.13
N VAL A 187 -11.33 12.01 0.76
CA VAL A 187 -10.17 12.64 0.12
C VAL A 187 -8.92 12.33 0.94
N ALA A 188 -7.77 12.27 0.27
CA ALA A 188 -6.47 12.14 0.92
C ALA A 188 -6.19 13.35 1.86
N PRO A 189 -5.39 13.18 2.92
CA PRO A 189 -4.67 11.95 3.29
C PRO A 189 -5.48 11.01 4.20
N LEU A 190 -5.27 9.70 4.06
CA LEU A 190 -5.62 8.70 5.06
C LEU A 190 -4.54 8.69 6.14
N ALA A 191 -4.93 8.71 7.41
CA ALA A 191 -4.01 8.50 8.53
C ALA A 191 -4.49 7.32 9.37
N VAL A 192 -3.59 6.39 9.69
CA VAL A 192 -3.88 5.23 10.54
C VAL A 192 -2.96 5.20 11.75
N SER A 193 -3.44 4.67 12.87
CA SER A 193 -2.65 4.49 14.09
C SER A 193 -2.80 3.08 14.62
N ALA A 194 -1.79 2.25 14.37
CA ALA A 194 -1.63 0.91 14.94
C ALA A 194 -1.81 0.90 16.47
N SER A 195 -1.12 1.81 17.16
CA SER A 195 -1.11 1.87 18.63
C SER A 195 -2.45 2.23 19.27
N ARG A 196 -3.34 2.88 18.51
CA ARG A 196 -4.63 3.36 18.99
C ARG A 196 -5.81 2.61 18.37
N GLY A 197 -5.56 1.77 17.38
CA GLY A 197 -6.61 1.05 16.69
C GLY A 197 -7.53 1.93 15.86
N VAL A 198 -7.05 3.07 15.33
CA VAL A 198 -7.91 4.06 14.66
C VAL A 198 -7.44 4.47 13.28
N ALA A 199 -8.38 4.88 12.43
CA ALA A 199 -8.16 5.60 11.19
C ALA A 199 -8.81 6.99 11.24
N CYS A 200 -8.17 7.96 10.62
CA CYS A 200 -8.70 9.29 10.37
C CYS A 200 -8.79 9.51 8.85
N VAL A 201 -9.98 9.86 8.38
CA VAL A 201 -10.29 10.11 6.97
C VAL A 201 -10.82 11.53 6.82
N PHE A 202 -10.49 12.21 5.72
CA PHE A 202 -11.08 13.49 5.39
C PHE A 202 -12.22 13.31 4.40
N ALA A 203 -13.39 13.89 4.68
CA ALA A 203 -14.45 14.05 3.69
C ALA A 203 -14.14 15.24 2.77
N ALA A 204 -14.71 15.28 1.57
CA ALA A 204 -14.49 16.35 0.57
C ALA A 204 -14.69 17.79 1.10
N ARG A 205 -15.48 17.98 2.16
CA ARG A 205 -15.66 19.27 2.86
C ARG A 205 -14.62 19.54 3.96
N LYS A 206 -13.47 18.85 3.92
CA LYS A 206 -12.37 18.91 4.91
C LYS A 206 -12.80 18.63 6.35
N ARG A 207 -13.82 17.80 6.53
CA ARG A 207 -14.20 17.28 7.86
C ARG A 207 -13.40 16.02 8.12
N ALA A 208 -12.72 15.96 9.27
CA ALA A 208 -12.07 14.75 9.73
C ALA A 208 -13.11 13.82 10.37
N LEU A 209 -13.08 12.55 9.97
CA LEU A 209 -13.87 11.46 10.53
C LEU A 209 -12.89 10.46 11.14
N VAL A 210 -13.14 10.04 12.37
CA VAL A 210 -12.29 9.08 13.08
C VAL A 210 -13.07 7.79 13.30
N TYR A 211 -12.44 6.68 12.94
CA TYR A 211 -13.00 5.34 13.01
C TYR A 211 -12.11 4.43 13.85
N ILE A 212 -12.72 3.53 14.62
CA ILE A 212 -12.01 2.50 15.39
C ILE A 212 -11.94 1.25 14.52
N LEU A 213 -10.76 0.87 14.05
CA LEU A 213 -10.57 -0.24 13.10
C LEU A 213 -10.73 -1.62 13.75
N ASP A 214 -10.56 -1.71 15.06
CA ASP A 214 -10.61 -2.97 15.80
C ASP A 214 -12.04 -3.39 16.17
N GLU A 215 -13.00 -2.46 16.14
CA GLU A 215 -14.41 -2.72 16.43
C GLU A 215 -15.17 -2.95 15.12
N ASP A 216 -16.03 -3.97 15.10
CA ASP A 216 -16.99 -4.16 14.02
C ASP A 216 -18.16 -3.18 14.22
N GLU A 217 -18.73 -2.66 13.13
CA GLU A 217 -19.91 -1.80 13.28
C GLU A 217 -21.08 -2.66 13.75
N ASP A 218 -21.64 -2.31 14.90
CA ASP A 218 -22.93 -2.88 15.32
C ASP A 218 -23.92 -2.67 14.18
N GLU A 219 -24.55 -3.76 13.72
CA GLU A 219 -25.66 -3.67 12.80
C GLU A 219 -26.68 -2.73 13.44
N VAL A 220 -26.82 -1.53 12.89
CA VAL A 220 -27.93 -0.65 13.25
C VAL A 220 -29.14 -1.42 12.75
N SER A 221 -29.77 -2.19 13.65
CA SER A 221 -31.09 -2.75 13.40
C SER A 221 -31.95 -1.60 12.92
N GLU A 222 -32.40 -1.65 11.67
CA GLU A 222 -33.50 -0.82 11.20
C GLU A 222 -34.74 -1.18 12.03
N ALA A 223 -34.82 -0.55 13.19
CA ALA A 223 -35.92 -0.59 14.12
C ALA A 223 -36.15 0.85 14.57
N GLU A 224 -36.66 1.67 13.66
CA GLU A 224 -37.87 2.51 13.81
C GLU A 224 -38.13 3.38 12.57
#